data_AF-A0A1I8C899-F1
#
_entry.id   AF-A0A1I8C899-F1
#
_cell.length_a   1.000
_cell.length_b   1.000
_cell.length_c   1.000
_cell.angle_alpha   90.00
_cell.angle_beta   90.00
_cell.angle_gamma   90.00
#
_symmetry.space_group_name_H-M   'P 1'
#
loop_
_entity.id
_entity.type
_entity.pdbx_description
1 polymer ?
#
loop_
_entity_poly.entity_id
_entity_poly.type
_entity_poly.pdbx_seq_one_letter_code
_entity_poly.pdbx_strand_id
1 'polypeptide(L)'
;MSTQRSAINFGAGPAQLPLDVLNKAKDELLDYNGSGISIMAIPLNIAKSINGNKAIANYLVTGTWSQKAAQEAKKYIQVNLVTPATKQFLNVPDASTWNIAPDASYFYYCANETVHGIEIPDIQVPEGTTLVADVSSNIMTRNFDVSKHGIVYAGAQKNLGIPGVTVVIIRRDLIGKAHQSTPSILDYDLAVKNNSLYNTPNMFSLYILKLMIQHVEDKGGVTYFAKLNQEKANTIYAIINDSNGFYYSPIDKDSRSNVNIPFRIGGKDGNIELEEKFLKLAKEKNYIGLKGHRSVGGIRVSIYNAITLEEVKYLAYFLIKFQQENPLQR
;
A
#
# COMPACT_ATOMS: atom_id res chain seq x y z
N MET A 1 -17.04 12.89 -33.96
CA MET A 1 -15.95 13.54 -33.19
C MET A 1 -15.43 12.53 -32.19
N SER A 2 -14.14 12.18 -32.27
CA SER A 2 -13.49 11.25 -31.35
C SER A 2 -13.35 11.94 -29.99
N THR A 3 -14.13 11.53 -28.99
CA THR A 3 -13.89 11.92 -27.59
C THR A 3 -12.62 11.20 -27.13
N GLN A 4 -11.49 11.88 -27.27
CA GLN A 4 -10.19 11.39 -26.83
C GLN A 4 -10.23 11.28 -25.30
N ARG A 5 -10.28 10.06 -24.77
CA ARG A 5 -10.29 9.80 -23.31
C ARG A 5 -8.95 10.20 -22.71
N SER A 6 -8.99 10.88 -21.56
CA SER A 6 -7.81 11.20 -20.75
C SER A 6 -7.07 9.92 -20.32
N ALA A 7 -5.75 10.00 -20.13
CA ALA A 7 -4.94 8.86 -19.69
C ALA A 7 -5.33 8.40 -18.28
N ILE A 8 -5.45 7.08 -18.07
CA ILE A 8 -5.80 6.47 -16.78
C ILE A 8 -4.53 5.85 -16.18
N ASN A 9 -4.17 6.25 -14.97
CA ASN A 9 -2.92 5.88 -14.30
C ASN A 9 -3.13 4.79 -13.21
N PHE A 10 -2.78 3.54 -13.55
CA PHE A 10 -2.83 2.38 -12.64
C PHE A 10 -1.51 2.14 -11.87
N GLY A 11 -0.60 3.12 -11.85
CA GLY A 11 0.69 3.02 -11.15
C GLY A 11 0.54 2.93 -9.63
N ALA A 12 1.50 2.29 -8.95
CA ALA A 12 1.50 2.15 -7.49
C ALA A 12 1.99 3.40 -6.71
N GLY A 13 2.25 4.50 -7.43
CA GLY A 13 2.77 5.74 -6.87
C GLY A 13 3.61 6.54 -7.88
N PRO A 14 3.42 7.88 -7.99
CA PRO A 14 2.27 8.64 -7.47
C PRO A 14 0.97 8.20 -8.16
N ALA A 15 -0.09 7.99 -7.37
CA ALA A 15 -1.39 7.57 -7.87
C ALA A 15 -2.09 8.67 -8.70
N GLN A 16 -3.13 8.30 -9.47
CA GLN A 16 -3.98 9.26 -10.19
C GLN A 16 -4.65 10.22 -9.21
N LEU A 17 -4.60 11.52 -9.51
CA LEU A 17 -5.35 12.56 -8.80
C LEU A 17 -6.61 12.94 -9.60
N PRO A 18 -7.72 13.31 -8.95
CA PRO A 18 -8.91 13.84 -9.63
C PRO A 18 -8.58 15.09 -10.48
N LEU A 19 -9.22 15.23 -11.65
CA LEU A 19 -8.89 16.27 -12.64
C LEU A 19 -9.24 17.69 -12.15
N ASP A 20 -10.30 17.84 -11.37
CA ASP A 20 -10.69 19.07 -10.68
C ASP A 20 -9.61 19.54 -9.68
N VAL A 21 -8.96 18.61 -8.99
CA VAL A 21 -7.82 18.91 -8.09
C VAL A 21 -6.59 19.38 -8.88
N LEU A 22 -6.30 18.75 -10.02
CA LEU A 22 -5.17 19.12 -10.89
C LEU A 22 -5.34 20.51 -11.53
N ASN A 23 -6.54 20.85 -11.98
CA ASN A 23 -6.82 22.15 -12.60
C ASN A 23 -6.64 23.30 -11.61
N LYS A 24 -7.05 23.12 -10.35
CA LYS A 24 -6.83 24.12 -9.30
C LYS A 24 -5.36 24.25 -8.90
N ALA A 25 -4.63 23.13 -8.84
CA ALA A 25 -3.19 23.14 -8.56
C ALA A 25 -2.35 23.82 -9.65
N LYS A 26 -2.76 23.65 -10.92
CA LYS A 26 -2.11 24.29 -12.08
C LYS A 26 -2.10 25.82 -11.98
N ASP A 27 -3.15 26.41 -11.41
CA ASP A 27 -3.30 27.86 -11.33
C ASP A 27 -2.44 28.50 -10.21
N GLU A 28 -1.83 27.70 -9.34
CA GLU A 28 -1.23 28.17 -8.08
C GLU A 28 0.26 27.80 -7.90
N LEU A 29 0.97 27.30 -8.92
CA LEU A 29 2.32 26.74 -8.79
C LEU A 29 3.45 27.63 -9.35
N LEU A 30 4.29 28.17 -8.46
CA LEU A 30 5.72 28.45 -8.74
C LEU A 30 6.62 27.86 -7.63
N ASP A 31 7.74 27.29 -8.10
CA ASP A 31 8.72 26.44 -7.41
C ASP A 31 9.61 27.21 -6.41
N TYR A 32 9.90 26.60 -5.25
CA TYR A 32 10.99 27.05 -4.38
C TYR A 32 11.87 25.87 -3.92
N ASN A 33 12.97 25.72 -4.66
CA ASN A 33 14.24 25.11 -4.24
C ASN A 33 14.28 23.58 -3.99
N GLY A 34 13.52 22.81 -4.77
CA GLY A 34 13.91 21.44 -5.14
C GLY A 34 14.10 20.38 -4.03
N SER A 35 13.41 20.49 -2.89
CA SER A 35 13.80 19.78 -1.65
C SER A 35 13.06 18.47 -1.29
N GLY A 36 12.25 17.88 -2.18
CA GLY A 36 11.20 16.91 -1.81
C GLY A 36 11.61 15.59 -1.09
N ILE A 37 11.37 15.48 0.24
CA ILE A 37 11.59 14.23 1.04
C ILE A 37 10.59 14.04 2.23
N SER A 38 10.32 12.78 2.65
CA SER A 38 9.66 12.32 3.92
C SER A 38 10.27 10.98 4.42
N ILE A 39 10.50 10.75 5.75
CA ILE A 39 11.06 9.49 6.34
C ILE A 39 10.40 9.16 7.72
N MET A 40 10.32 7.86 8.08
CA MET A 40 9.66 7.25 9.26
C MET A 40 10.66 6.74 10.33
N ALA A 41 10.29 6.69 11.62
CA ALA A 41 11.20 6.26 12.73
C ALA A 41 10.54 5.45 13.87
N ILE A 42 9.84 4.36 13.55
CA ILE A 42 9.06 3.62 14.56
C ILE A 42 9.92 2.94 15.66
N PRO A 43 10.98 2.17 15.35
CA PRO A 43 11.76 1.48 16.40
C PRO A 43 12.41 2.44 17.40
N LEU A 44 12.79 3.64 16.95
CA LEU A 44 13.39 4.67 17.78
C LEU A 44 12.40 5.29 18.79
N ASN A 45 11.10 5.25 18.49
CA ASN A 45 10.08 5.92 19.30
C ASN A 45 9.44 5.05 20.38
N ILE A 46 9.30 3.73 20.16
CA ILE A 46 8.44 2.88 21.01
C ILE A 46 9.08 1.58 21.49
N ALA A 47 10.28 1.23 21.02
CA ALA A 47 10.92 -0.01 21.43
C ALA A 47 11.48 0.11 22.85
N LYS A 48 11.09 -0.81 23.75
CA LYS A 48 11.56 -0.83 25.14
C LYS A 48 12.81 -1.69 25.26
N SER A 49 13.92 -1.12 25.72
CA SER A 49 15.07 -1.94 26.15
C SER A 49 14.71 -2.72 27.41
N ILE A 50 15.10 -3.99 27.48
CA ILE A 50 14.94 -4.84 28.66
C ILE A 50 16.32 -5.08 29.25
N ASN A 51 16.57 -4.61 30.48
CA ASN A 51 17.81 -4.84 31.23
C ASN A 51 19.11 -4.52 30.47
N GLY A 52 19.11 -3.46 29.65
CA GLY A 52 20.27 -3.06 28.84
C GLY A 52 20.46 -3.87 27.55
N ASN A 53 19.63 -4.88 27.29
CA ASN A 53 19.60 -5.59 26.01
C ASN A 53 18.78 -4.83 24.95
N LYS A 54 19.09 -5.07 23.67
CA LYS A 54 18.29 -4.54 22.56
C LYS A 54 16.84 -4.98 22.72
N ALA A 55 15.91 -4.05 22.55
CA ALA A 55 14.48 -4.36 22.51
C ALA A 55 14.20 -5.44 21.45
N ILE A 56 13.23 -6.32 21.69
CA ILE A 56 12.76 -7.30 20.70
C ILE A 56 11.47 -6.75 20.05
N ALA A 57 11.27 -6.97 18.75
CA ALA A 57 9.97 -6.78 18.11
C ALA A 57 9.67 -7.90 17.12
N ASN A 58 8.40 -8.30 17.06
CA ASN A 58 7.89 -9.29 16.12
C ASN A 58 7.61 -8.62 14.77
N TYR A 59 8.05 -9.23 13.68
CA TYR A 59 7.79 -8.77 12.31
C TYR A 59 7.18 -9.90 11.48
N LEU A 60 5.98 -9.68 10.97
CA LEU A 60 5.37 -10.50 9.94
C LEU A 60 5.79 -9.98 8.55
N VAL A 61 6.52 -10.81 7.80
CA VAL A 61 7.03 -10.45 6.48
C VAL A 61 6.25 -11.19 5.40
N THR A 62 5.33 -10.47 4.76
CA THR A 62 4.47 -10.96 3.67
C THR A 62 4.85 -10.37 2.30
N GLY A 63 5.90 -9.56 2.23
CA GLY A 63 6.35 -8.99 0.97
C GLY A 63 7.52 -8.01 1.07
N THR A 64 7.66 -7.16 0.06
CA THR A 64 8.81 -6.26 -0.09
C THR A 64 8.84 -5.19 0.98
N TRP A 65 7.68 -4.63 1.37
CA TRP A 65 7.64 -3.49 2.28
C TRP A 65 7.87 -3.92 3.73
N SER A 66 7.20 -4.98 4.17
CA SER A 66 7.45 -5.61 5.46
C SER A 66 8.88 -6.13 5.60
N GLN A 67 9.45 -6.70 4.54
CA GLN A 67 10.86 -7.13 4.53
C GLN A 67 11.82 -5.95 4.71
N LYS A 68 11.59 -4.83 4.01
CA LYS A 68 12.39 -3.62 4.17
C LYS A 68 12.25 -3.01 5.57
N ALA A 69 11.05 -3.00 6.13
CA ALA A 69 10.81 -2.53 7.49
C ALA A 69 11.57 -3.39 8.53
N ALA A 70 11.53 -4.71 8.38
CA ALA A 70 12.29 -5.63 9.23
C ALA A 70 13.81 -5.44 9.08
N GLN A 71 14.31 -5.21 7.86
CA GLN A 71 15.73 -4.92 7.61
C GLN A 71 16.18 -3.62 8.26
N GLU A 72 15.37 -2.56 8.17
CA GLU A 72 15.67 -1.27 8.79
C GLU A 72 15.65 -1.37 10.32
N ALA A 73 14.67 -2.07 10.89
CA ALA A 73 14.53 -2.23 12.33
C ALA A 73 15.72 -2.94 12.99
N LYS A 74 16.39 -3.87 12.29
CA LYS A 74 17.61 -4.55 12.78
C LYS A 74 18.74 -3.61 13.17
N LYS A 75 18.76 -2.38 12.64
CA LYS A 75 19.73 -1.35 13.03
C LYS A 75 19.57 -0.91 14.49
N TYR A 76 18.35 -0.97 15.02
CA TYR A 76 17.97 -0.38 16.31
C TYR A 76 17.59 -1.42 17.35
N ILE A 77 16.98 -2.52 16.91
CA ILE A 77 16.35 -3.52 17.78
C ILE A 77 16.66 -4.95 17.31
N GLN A 78 16.42 -5.93 18.17
CA GLN A 78 16.38 -7.34 17.78
C GLN A 78 15.05 -7.63 17.09
N VAL A 79 15.12 -8.04 15.82
CA VAL A 79 13.94 -8.39 15.03
C VAL A 79 13.71 -9.90 15.11
N ASN A 80 12.56 -10.29 15.67
CA ASN A 80 12.04 -11.65 15.57
C ASN A 80 11.14 -11.74 14.33
N LEU A 81 11.56 -12.52 13.33
CA LEU A 81 10.69 -12.86 12.21
C LEU A 81 9.74 -13.96 12.67
N VAL A 82 8.43 -13.68 12.67
CA VAL A 82 7.45 -14.65 13.19
C VAL A 82 7.23 -15.83 12.24
N THR A 83 7.72 -15.73 11.01
CA THR A 83 7.76 -16.80 10.01
C THR A 83 9.18 -16.97 9.48
N PRO A 84 9.54 -18.16 8.96
CA PRO A 84 10.81 -18.35 8.26
C PRO A 84 10.98 -17.35 7.11
N ALA A 85 12.23 -16.93 6.88
CA ALA A 85 12.54 -16.03 5.77
C ALA A 85 12.23 -16.69 4.42
N THR A 86 11.48 -16.02 3.56
CA THR A 86 11.14 -16.48 2.21
C THR A 86 11.52 -15.44 1.15
N LYS A 87 11.75 -15.92 -0.08
CA LYS A 87 11.88 -15.08 -1.29
C LYS A 87 10.62 -15.12 -2.15
N GLN A 88 9.68 -16.01 -1.85
CA GLN A 88 8.41 -16.16 -2.56
C GLN A 88 7.28 -15.77 -1.62
N PHE A 89 6.51 -14.76 -2.02
CA PHE A 89 5.39 -14.23 -1.26
C PHE A 89 4.11 -14.49 -2.04
N LEU A 90 3.33 -15.49 -1.60
CA LEU A 90 2.13 -15.95 -2.28
C LEU A 90 0.86 -15.78 -1.44
N ASN A 91 1.02 -15.66 -0.11
CA ASN A 91 -0.09 -15.65 0.83
C ASN A 91 0.32 -14.99 2.16
N VAL A 92 -0.68 -14.74 3.01
CA VAL A 92 -0.50 -14.51 4.44
C VAL A 92 -0.33 -15.89 5.12
N PRO A 93 0.80 -16.19 5.79
CA PRO A 93 0.98 -17.47 6.48
C PRO A 93 -0.03 -17.64 7.62
N ASP A 94 -0.47 -18.87 7.86
CA ASP A 94 -1.40 -19.20 8.95
C ASP A 94 -0.84 -18.71 10.29
N ALA A 95 -1.63 -17.92 11.02
CA ALA A 95 -1.26 -17.33 12.30
C ALA A 95 -0.94 -18.37 13.37
N SER A 96 -1.51 -19.58 13.28
CA SER A 96 -1.20 -20.69 14.19
C SER A 96 0.27 -21.13 14.10
N THR A 97 0.96 -20.81 13.00
CA THR A 97 2.36 -21.18 12.75
C THR A 97 3.35 -20.09 13.17
N TRP A 98 2.87 -18.92 13.61
CA TRP A 98 3.72 -17.78 13.91
C TRP A 98 4.50 -17.99 15.21
N ASN A 99 5.83 -17.93 15.12
CA ASN A 99 6.71 -17.95 16.28
C ASN A 99 6.79 -16.55 16.90
N ILE A 100 5.78 -16.19 17.70
CA ILE A 100 5.66 -14.87 18.34
C ILE A 100 6.51 -14.84 19.61
N ALA A 101 7.46 -13.90 19.69
CA ALA A 101 8.20 -13.62 20.92
C ALA A 101 7.27 -12.91 21.93
N PRO A 102 7.02 -13.49 23.12
CA PRO A 102 6.03 -12.97 24.07
C PRO A 102 6.48 -11.67 24.77
N ASP A 103 7.77 -11.41 24.81
CA ASP A 103 8.41 -10.23 25.42
C ASP A 103 8.71 -9.11 24.40
N ALA A 104 8.24 -9.25 23.16
CA ALA A 104 8.41 -8.24 22.13
C ALA A 104 7.70 -6.93 22.49
N SER A 105 8.37 -5.81 22.22
CA SER A 105 7.83 -4.45 22.41
C SER A 105 6.58 -4.18 21.56
N TYR A 106 6.53 -4.75 20.36
CA TYR A 106 5.40 -4.66 19.44
C TYR A 106 5.43 -5.78 18.40
N PHE A 107 4.31 -5.93 17.70
CA PHE A 107 4.17 -6.75 16.51
C PHE A 107 3.90 -5.85 15.30
N TYR A 108 4.77 -5.92 14.29
CA TYR A 108 4.69 -5.15 13.06
C TYR A 108 4.19 -6.01 11.90
N TYR A 109 3.32 -5.42 11.08
CA TYR A 109 2.94 -5.99 9.78
C TYR A 109 2.67 -4.89 8.75
N CYS A 110 2.77 -5.24 7.46
CA CYS A 110 2.29 -4.41 6.36
C CYS A 110 0.92 -4.89 5.91
N ALA A 111 -0.12 -4.07 6.09
CA ALA A 111 -1.50 -4.46 5.86
C ALA A 111 -1.80 -4.74 4.38
N ASN A 112 -1.04 -4.13 3.45
CA ASN A 112 -1.16 -4.38 2.02
C ASN A 112 0.19 -4.25 1.30
N GLU A 113 0.73 -5.38 0.87
CA GLU A 113 1.97 -5.50 0.11
C GLU A 113 1.77 -5.15 -1.36
N THR A 114 1.99 -3.88 -1.68
CA THR A 114 1.70 -3.27 -3.00
C THR A 114 2.35 -4.00 -4.19
N VAL A 115 3.53 -4.61 -3.98
CA VAL A 115 4.29 -5.30 -5.05
C VAL A 115 3.70 -6.67 -5.35
N HIS A 116 3.39 -7.43 -4.30
CA HIS A 116 2.93 -8.81 -4.42
C HIS A 116 1.41 -8.94 -4.48
N GLY A 117 0.67 -7.90 -4.13
CA GLY A 117 -0.80 -7.95 -4.11
C GLY A 117 -1.36 -8.80 -2.98
N ILE A 118 -0.68 -8.78 -1.83
CA ILE A 118 -1.11 -9.46 -0.62
C ILE A 118 -1.72 -8.44 0.33
N GLU A 119 -2.98 -8.61 0.73
CA GLU A 119 -3.65 -7.80 1.75
C GLU A 119 -4.01 -8.70 2.93
N ILE A 120 -3.67 -8.26 4.14
CA ILE A 120 -4.00 -8.98 5.37
C ILE A 120 -5.41 -8.57 5.80
N PRO A 121 -6.43 -9.45 5.75
CA PRO A 121 -7.81 -9.08 6.07
C PRO A 121 -7.92 -8.70 7.55
N ASP A 122 -7.51 -9.62 8.42
CA ASP A 122 -7.46 -9.46 9.88
C ASP A 122 -6.15 -10.01 10.42
N ILE A 123 -5.56 -9.31 11.38
CA ILE A 123 -4.35 -9.75 12.07
C ILE A 123 -4.74 -10.56 13.32
N GLN A 124 -4.18 -11.76 13.44
CA GLN A 124 -4.46 -12.68 14.55
C GLN A 124 -3.23 -12.79 15.45
N VAL A 125 -3.18 -11.95 16.49
CA VAL A 125 -2.11 -11.94 17.50
C VAL A 125 -2.70 -12.11 18.90
N PRO A 126 -1.90 -12.57 19.89
CA PRO A 126 -2.35 -12.64 21.28
C PRO A 126 -2.90 -11.30 21.79
N GLU A 127 -3.92 -11.36 22.65
CA GLU A 127 -4.50 -10.19 23.28
C GLU A 127 -3.44 -9.38 24.07
N GLY A 128 -3.58 -8.05 24.07
CA GLY A 128 -2.61 -7.15 24.69
C GLY A 128 -1.36 -6.86 23.86
N THR A 129 -1.16 -7.54 22.72
CA THR A 129 -0.05 -7.24 21.80
C THR A 129 -0.16 -5.81 21.27
N THR A 130 0.92 -5.02 21.39
CA THR A 130 0.99 -3.70 20.76
C THR A 130 1.21 -3.86 19.25
N LEU A 131 0.18 -3.57 18.46
CA LEU A 131 0.23 -3.69 17.01
C LEU A 131 0.74 -2.41 16.32
N VAL A 132 1.59 -2.59 15.32
CA VAL A 132 2.06 -1.54 14.40
C VAL A 132 1.72 -1.95 12.96
N ALA A 133 0.94 -1.12 12.26
CA ALA A 133 0.50 -1.40 10.90
C ALA A 133 0.98 -0.36 9.90
N ASP A 134 1.64 -0.81 8.82
CA ASP A 134 1.78 -0.04 7.58
C ASP A 134 0.52 -0.20 6.73
N VAL A 135 -0.28 0.86 6.63
CA VAL A 135 -1.49 0.90 5.80
C VAL A 135 -1.32 1.83 4.61
N SER A 136 -0.09 2.12 4.18
CA SER A 136 0.19 3.14 3.15
C SER A 136 -0.62 2.93 1.86
N SER A 137 -0.81 1.69 1.41
CA SER A 137 -1.56 1.39 0.18
C SER A 137 -3.05 1.13 0.36
N ASN A 138 -3.54 0.91 1.58
CA ASN A 138 -4.94 0.52 1.82
C ASN A 138 -5.63 1.33 2.93
N ILE A 139 -5.02 2.41 3.42
CA ILE A 139 -5.68 3.37 4.29
C ILE A 139 -6.91 3.95 3.59
N MET A 140 -8.06 3.93 4.26
CA MET A 140 -9.37 4.35 3.70
C MET A 140 -9.85 3.56 2.47
N THR A 141 -9.29 2.39 2.16
CA THR A 141 -9.82 1.52 1.08
C THR A 141 -10.80 0.47 1.59
N ARG A 142 -10.79 0.19 2.90
CA ARG A 142 -11.62 -0.80 3.61
C ARG A 142 -11.92 -0.35 5.03
N ASN A 143 -12.93 -0.96 5.66
CA ASN A 143 -13.14 -0.81 7.10
C ASN A 143 -11.91 -1.35 7.85
N PHE A 144 -11.40 -0.56 8.80
CA PHE A 144 -10.20 -0.89 9.56
C PHE A 144 -10.33 -0.35 10.97
N ASP A 145 -10.27 -1.25 11.96
CA ASP A 145 -10.40 -0.90 13.37
C ASP A 145 -9.05 -0.43 13.93
N VAL A 146 -8.87 0.88 13.96
CA VAL A 146 -7.66 1.54 14.48
C VAL A 146 -7.52 1.34 16.00
N SER A 147 -8.60 1.06 16.74
CA SER A 147 -8.55 0.91 18.20
C SER A 147 -7.73 -0.31 18.64
N LYS A 148 -7.61 -1.32 17.77
CA LYS A 148 -6.76 -2.50 17.98
C LYS A 148 -5.26 -2.20 17.91
N HIS A 149 -4.87 -1.02 17.42
CA HIS A 149 -3.50 -0.70 17.07
C HIS A 149 -2.83 0.26 18.05
N GLY A 150 -1.55 0.02 18.30
CA GLY A 150 -0.67 0.99 18.96
C GLY A 150 -0.26 2.11 18.00
N ILE A 151 0.16 1.73 16.78
CA ILE A 151 0.53 2.67 15.72
C ILE A 151 -0.05 2.21 14.39
N VAL A 152 -0.61 3.15 13.64
CA VAL A 152 -1.01 2.98 12.24
C VAL A 152 -0.38 4.11 11.45
N TYR A 153 0.28 3.81 10.34
CA TYR A 153 0.88 4.86 9.51
C TYR A 153 0.65 4.64 8.01
N ALA A 154 0.67 5.74 7.26
CA ALA A 154 0.55 5.74 5.82
C ALA A 154 1.34 6.89 5.20
N GLY A 155 2.24 6.58 4.26
CA GLY A 155 2.71 7.58 3.30
C GLY A 155 1.58 7.97 2.34
N ALA A 156 1.36 9.27 2.14
CA ALA A 156 0.16 9.73 1.44
C ALA A 156 0.09 9.35 -0.05
N GLN A 157 1.24 9.17 -0.71
CA GLN A 157 1.40 9.07 -2.17
C GLN A 157 0.68 7.91 -2.87
N LYS A 158 0.16 6.92 -2.12
CA LYS A 158 -0.54 5.78 -2.69
C LYS A 158 -2.04 6.04 -2.74
N ASN A 159 -2.68 6.29 -1.60
CA ASN A 159 -4.15 6.40 -1.55
C ASN A 159 -4.67 7.72 -0.94
N LEU A 160 -3.83 8.53 -0.30
CA LEU A 160 -4.25 9.75 0.43
C LEU A 160 -3.77 11.07 -0.19
N GLY A 161 -3.06 11.04 -1.31
CA GLY A 161 -2.58 12.25 -1.97
C GLY A 161 -1.25 12.06 -2.66
N ILE A 162 -0.36 13.03 -2.51
CA ILE A 162 0.95 13.09 -3.17
C ILE A 162 2.10 12.75 -2.21
N PRO A 163 3.30 12.45 -2.72
CA PRO A 163 4.50 12.34 -1.89
C PRO A 163 4.74 13.60 -1.03
N GLY A 164 5.39 13.41 0.11
CA GLY A 164 5.86 14.51 0.97
C GLY A 164 5.21 14.60 2.35
N VAL A 165 4.16 13.85 2.63
CA VAL A 165 3.57 13.73 3.97
C VAL A 165 3.29 12.27 4.33
N THR A 166 3.47 11.95 5.61
CA THR A 166 3.13 10.66 6.20
C THR A 166 2.18 10.90 7.37
N VAL A 167 1.03 10.23 7.36
CA VAL A 167 0.07 10.26 8.47
C VAL A 167 0.46 9.17 9.45
N VAL A 168 0.48 9.50 10.75
CA VAL A 168 0.74 8.54 11.83
C VAL A 168 -0.36 8.71 12.89
N ILE A 169 -1.10 7.63 13.17
CA ILE A 169 -2.06 7.54 14.26
C ILE A 169 -1.40 6.73 15.37
N ILE A 170 -1.32 7.28 16.57
CA ILE A 170 -0.54 6.72 17.68
C ILE A 170 -1.42 6.67 18.93
N ARG A 171 -1.41 5.53 19.61
CA ARG A 171 -2.07 5.34 20.90
C ARG A 171 -1.32 6.14 21.98
N ARG A 172 -2.06 6.93 22.77
CA ARG A 172 -1.48 7.95 23.65
C ARG A 172 -0.46 7.44 24.66
N ASP A 173 -0.64 6.21 25.16
CA ASP A 173 0.28 5.57 26.11
C ASP A 173 1.66 5.26 25.51
N LEU A 174 1.83 5.31 24.18
CA LEU A 174 3.10 5.06 23.51
C LEU A 174 3.96 6.33 23.33
N ILE A 175 3.41 7.51 23.61
CA ILE A 175 4.10 8.79 23.48
C ILE A 175 5.06 9.01 24.66
N GLY A 176 6.16 9.73 24.43
CA GLY A 176 7.16 10.05 25.47
C GLY A 176 8.15 8.92 25.75
N LYS A 177 8.23 7.92 24.87
CA LYS A 177 9.10 6.74 24.99
C LYS A 177 10.27 6.73 24.01
N ALA A 178 10.53 7.86 23.33
CA ALA A 178 11.56 7.96 22.33
C ALA A 178 12.95 7.71 22.92
N HIS A 179 13.77 6.93 22.21
CA HIS A 179 15.17 6.73 22.53
C HIS A 179 15.93 8.05 22.35
N GLN A 180 16.97 8.30 23.16
CA GLN A 180 17.74 9.55 23.11
C GLN A 180 18.35 9.87 21.74
N SER A 181 18.63 8.84 20.93
CA SER A 181 19.15 9.00 19.56
C SER A 181 18.08 9.32 18.51
N THR A 182 16.81 9.46 18.90
CA THR A 182 15.71 9.77 17.97
C THR A 182 15.86 11.22 17.51
N PRO A 183 16.00 11.48 16.19
CA PRO A 183 16.01 12.85 15.70
C PRO A 183 14.72 13.57 16.08
N SER A 184 14.80 14.82 16.54
CA SER A 184 13.64 15.56 17.08
C SER A 184 12.47 15.68 16.11
N ILE A 185 12.74 15.79 14.81
CA ILE A 185 11.71 15.81 13.74
C ILE A 185 10.95 14.49 13.58
N LEU A 186 11.43 13.41 14.22
CA LEU A 186 10.86 12.08 14.20
C LEU A 186 10.39 11.63 15.59
N ASP A 187 10.54 12.46 16.62
CA ASP A 187 10.08 12.18 17.98
C ASP A 187 8.57 12.45 18.10
N TYR A 188 7.80 11.42 18.46
CA TYR A 188 6.35 11.51 18.58
C TYR A 188 5.87 12.41 19.72
N ASP A 189 6.61 12.55 20.82
CA ASP A 189 6.27 13.48 21.89
C ASP A 189 6.43 14.93 21.42
N LEU A 190 7.51 15.23 20.71
CA LEU A 190 7.71 16.57 20.13
C LEU A 190 6.68 16.86 19.03
N ALA A 191 6.36 15.89 18.17
CA ALA A 191 5.33 16.03 17.17
C ALA A 191 3.97 16.34 17.81
N VAL A 192 3.58 15.66 18.88
CA VAL A 192 2.30 15.89 19.56
C VAL A 192 2.27 17.21 20.31
N LYS A 193 3.32 17.53 21.08
CA LYS A 193 3.41 18.81 21.84
C LYS A 193 3.36 20.04 20.94
N ASN A 194 3.83 19.93 19.71
CA ASN A 194 3.84 21.02 18.74
C ASN A 194 2.74 20.90 17.69
N ASN A 195 1.73 20.03 17.85
CA ASN A 195 0.65 19.83 16.87
C ASN A 195 1.17 19.58 15.44
N SER A 196 2.23 18.77 15.32
CA SER A 196 2.96 18.47 14.08
C SER A 196 3.66 19.68 13.43
N LEU A 197 3.82 20.78 14.17
CA LEU A 197 4.49 22.02 13.75
C LEU A 197 5.81 22.24 14.51
N TYR A 198 6.52 21.16 14.88
CA TYR A 198 7.83 21.26 15.53
C TYR A 198 8.85 22.01 14.64
N ASN A 199 8.75 21.80 13.34
CA ASN A 199 9.43 22.57 12.29
C ASN A 199 8.44 22.89 11.16
N THR A 200 8.90 23.52 10.08
CA THR A 200 8.08 23.81 8.90
C THR A 200 7.65 22.51 8.21
N PRO A 201 6.34 22.17 8.17
CA PRO A 201 5.87 20.97 7.51
C PRO A 201 5.72 21.20 5.99
N ASN A 202 5.49 20.13 5.24
CA ASN A 202 5.14 20.24 3.82
C ASN A 202 3.68 20.71 3.66
N MET A 203 3.49 22.02 3.62
CA MET A 203 2.17 22.66 3.55
C MET A 203 1.37 22.23 2.31
N PHE A 204 2.03 22.05 1.16
CA PHE A 204 1.35 21.65 -0.07
C PHE A 204 0.83 20.21 0.02
N SER A 205 1.66 19.27 0.43
CA SER A 205 1.22 17.87 0.61
C SER A 205 0.15 17.74 1.70
N LEU A 206 0.22 18.56 2.77
CA LEU A 206 -0.84 18.62 3.79
C LEU A 206 -2.16 19.15 3.23
N TYR A 207 -2.12 20.19 2.39
CA TYR A 207 -3.30 20.72 1.74
C TYR A 207 -3.95 19.69 0.80
N ILE A 208 -3.15 18.99 -0.03
CA ILE A 208 -3.66 17.91 -0.89
C ILE A 208 -4.24 16.78 -0.05
N LEU A 209 -3.58 16.38 1.05
CA LEU A 209 -4.10 15.38 1.98
C LEU A 209 -5.46 15.80 2.55
N LYS A 210 -5.61 17.06 2.99
CA LYS A 210 -6.89 17.60 3.47
C LYS A 210 -7.98 17.47 2.40
N LEU A 211 -7.70 17.87 1.15
CA LEU A 211 -8.67 17.77 0.05
C LEU A 211 -9.06 16.32 -0.26
N MET A 212 -8.09 15.39 -0.20
CA MET A 212 -8.37 13.96 -0.39
C MET A 212 -9.23 13.38 0.74
N ILE A 213 -9.01 13.78 1.99
CA ILE A 213 -9.87 13.38 3.12
C ILE A 213 -11.28 13.92 2.93
N GLN A 214 -11.44 15.20 2.58
CA GLN A 214 -12.74 15.80 2.29
C GLN A 214 -13.46 15.05 1.16
N HIS A 215 -12.75 14.72 0.07
CA HIS A 215 -13.31 13.90 -1.01
C HIS A 215 -13.80 12.54 -0.50
N VAL A 216 -13.06 11.91 0.41
CA VAL A 216 -13.48 10.64 1.01
C VAL A 216 -14.77 10.80 1.80
N GLU A 217 -14.87 11.85 2.62
CA GLU A 217 -16.07 12.19 3.40
C GLU A 217 -17.28 12.47 2.50
N ASP A 218 -17.11 13.31 1.48
CA ASP A 218 -18.16 13.73 0.54
C ASP A 218 -18.77 12.54 -0.24
N LYS A 219 -17.99 11.46 -0.45
CA LYS A 219 -18.46 10.24 -1.10
C LYS A 219 -19.21 9.28 -0.17
N GLY A 220 -19.27 9.55 1.13
CA GLY A 220 -19.85 8.66 2.13
C GLY A 220 -18.83 7.90 2.97
N GLY A 221 -17.60 8.40 3.04
CA GLY A 221 -16.54 7.91 3.91
C GLY A 221 -15.98 6.54 3.52
N VAL A 222 -15.29 5.91 4.48
CA VAL A 222 -14.60 4.63 4.29
C VAL A 222 -15.56 3.50 3.90
N THR A 223 -16.80 3.52 4.39
CA THR A 223 -17.80 2.49 4.05
C THR A 223 -18.15 2.49 2.56
N TYR A 224 -18.26 3.67 1.94
CA TYR A 224 -18.45 3.78 0.50
C TYR A 224 -17.26 3.17 -0.26
N PHE A 225 -16.03 3.56 0.09
CA PHE A 225 -14.83 3.06 -0.60
C PHE A 225 -14.57 1.57 -0.35
N ALA A 226 -14.92 1.04 0.82
CA ALA A 226 -14.86 -0.39 1.09
C ALA A 226 -15.70 -1.19 0.08
N LYS A 227 -16.94 -0.75 -0.18
CA LYS A 227 -17.81 -1.37 -1.18
C LYS A 227 -17.27 -1.18 -2.60
N LEU A 228 -16.88 0.04 -2.95
CA LEU A 228 -16.38 0.37 -4.28
C LEU A 228 -15.11 -0.43 -4.65
N ASN A 229 -14.16 -0.53 -3.72
CA ASN A 229 -12.90 -1.24 -3.96
C ASN A 229 -13.13 -2.75 -4.06
N GLN A 230 -14.03 -3.31 -3.24
CA GLN A 230 -14.42 -4.72 -3.38
C GLN A 230 -15.03 -4.99 -4.76
N GLU A 231 -15.92 -4.12 -5.25
CA GLU A 231 -16.55 -4.28 -6.57
C GLU A 231 -15.52 -4.16 -7.72
N LYS A 232 -14.61 -3.19 -7.64
CA LYS A 232 -13.50 -3.04 -8.59
C LYS A 232 -12.60 -4.28 -8.61
N ALA A 233 -12.19 -4.77 -7.44
CA ALA A 233 -11.33 -5.94 -7.31
C ALA A 233 -12.02 -7.20 -7.87
N ASN A 234 -13.29 -7.42 -7.50
CA ASN A 234 -14.10 -8.54 -8.01
C ASN A 234 -14.19 -8.53 -9.55
N THR A 235 -14.34 -7.34 -10.15
CA THR A 235 -14.41 -7.20 -11.61
C THR A 235 -13.15 -7.74 -12.30
N ILE A 236 -11.97 -7.42 -11.78
CA ILE A 236 -10.69 -7.89 -12.35
C ILE A 236 -10.42 -9.36 -12.01
N TYR A 237 -10.64 -9.76 -10.75
CA TYR A 237 -10.41 -11.14 -10.33
C TYR A 237 -11.34 -12.15 -10.99
N ALA A 238 -12.59 -11.79 -11.31
CA ALA A 238 -13.49 -12.63 -12.09
C ALA A 238 -12.88 -12.97 -13.45
N ILE A 239 -12.37 -11.96 -14.17
CA ILE A 239 -11.69 -12.18 -15.47
C ILE A 239 -10.47 -13.07 -15.31
N ILE A 240 -9.65 -12.86 -14.27
CA ILE A 240 -8.46 -13.70 -14.03
C ILE A 240 -8.88 -15.16 -13.81
N ASN A 241 -9.87 -15.38 -12.95
CA ASN A 241 -10.32 -16.73 -12.58
C ASN A 241 -11.00 -17.46 -13.76
N ASP A 242 -11.75 -16.75 -14.60
CA ASP A 242 -12.50 -17.32 -15.72
C ASP A 242 -11.66 -17.43 -17.01
N SER A 243 -10.40 -16.98 -16.96
CA SER A 243 -9.50 -16.93 -18.13
C SER A 243 -8.96 -18.28 -18.59
N ASN A 244 -9.34 -19.39 -17.93
CA ASN A 244 -8.78 -20.73 -18.19
C ASN A 244 -7.24 -20.75 -18.19
N GLY A 245 -6.63 -20.01 -17.28
CA GLY A 245 -5.17 -19.93 -17.11
C GLY A 245 -4.46 -18.94 -18.04
N PHE A 246 -5.17 -18.23 -18.92
CA PHE A 246 -4.58 -17.17 -19.74
C PHE A 246 -4.04 -16.04 -18.86
N TYR A 247 -4.85 -15.59 -17.90
CA TYR A 247 -4.44 -14.70 -16.83
C TYR A 247 -4.23 -15.50 -15.55
N TYR A 248 -3.09 -15.34 -14.90
CA TYR A 248 -2.76 -16.09 -13.70
C TYR A 248 -2.34 -15.16 -12.57
N SER A 249 -3.12 -15.12 -11.48
CA SER A 249 -2.67 -14.46 -10.25
C SER A 249 -1.89 -15.48 -9.39
N PRO A 250 -0.65 -15.17 -8.98
CA PRO A 250 0.14 -16.06 -8.13
C PRO A 250 -0.32 -16.07 -6.67
N ILE A 251 -1.29 -15.22 -6.30
CA ILE A 251 -1.69 -14.99 -4.91
C ILE A 251 -2.90 -15.84 -4.54
N ASP A 252 -2.80 -16.50 -3.38
CA ASP A 252 -3.87 -17.28 -2.78
C ASP A 252 -5.12 -16.43 -2.56
N LYS A 253 -6.30 -16.99 -2.84
CA LYS A 253 -7.56 -16.24 -2.92
C LYS A 253 -7.83 -15.41 -1.66
N ASP A 254 -7.58 -15.98 -0.48
CA ASP A 254 -7.87 -15.35 0.81
C ASP A 254 -6.85 -14.28 1.22
N SER A 255 -5.76 -14.14 0.45
CA SER A 255 -4.71 -13.14 0.65
C SER A 255 -4.72 -12.04 -0.42
N ARG A 256 -5.60 -12.12 -1.42
CA ARG A 256 -5.62 -11.21 -2.56
C ARG A 256 -5.96 -9.78 -2.12
N SER A 257 -5.12 -8.85 -2.55
CA SER A 257 -5.37 -7.42 -2.35
C SER A 257 -6.56 -6.91 -3.14
N ASN A 258 -7.42 -6.15 -2.48
CA ASN A 258 -8.50 -5.41 -3.14
C ASN A 258 -8.02 -4.11 -3.80
N VAL A 259 -6.71 -3.83 -3.77
CA VAL A 259 -6.13 -2.57 -4.26
C VAL A 259 -5.07 -2.80 -5.33
N ASN A 260 -4.19 -3.78 -5.17
CA ASN A 260 -3.06 -4.03 -6.06
C ASN A 260 -3.13 -5.46 -6.58
N ILE A 261 -3.49 -5.63 -7.85
CA ILE A 261 -3.80 -6.94 -8.43
C ILE A 261 -2.71 -7.32 -9.45
N PRO A 262 -1.68 -8.08 -9.04
CA PRO A 262 -0.70 -8.63 -9.96
C PRO A 262 -1.20 -9.92 -10.61
N PHE A 263 -0.85 -10.08 -11.88
CA PHE A 263 -1.07 -11.32 -12.63
C PHE A 263 -0.05 -11.47 -13.75
N ARG A 264 0.11 -12.71 -14.20
CA ARG A 264 0.89 -13.11 -15.38
C ARG A 264 -0.05 -13.32 -16.57
N ILE A 265 0.47 -13.15 -17.78
CA ILE A 265 -0.25 -13.46 -19.03
C ILE A 265 0.44 -14.66 -19.68
N GLY A 266 -0.32 -15.66 -20.13
CA GLY A 266 0.25 -16.85 -20.78
C GLY A 266 0.52 -18.02 -19.84
N GLY A 267 -0.17 -18.10 -18.70
CA GLY A 267 0.01 -19.16 -17.72
C GLY A 267 0.79 -18.75 -16.47
N LYS A 268 1.06 -19.73 -15.60
CA LYS A 268 1.68 -19.54 -14.28
C LYS A 268 3.02 -18.83 -14.32
N ASP A 269 3.88 -19.20 -15.27
CA ASP A 269 5.23 -18.66 -15.40
C ASP A 269 5.28 -17.36 -16.21
N GLY A 270 4.16 -17.03 -16.88
CA GLY A 270 4.00 -15.91 -17.79
C GLY A 270 4.78 -16.06 -19.11
N ASN A 271 4.23 -15.48 -20.17
CA ASN A 271 4.84 -15.38 -21.48
C ASN A 271 5.27 -13.93 -21.70
N ILE A 272 6.58 -13.69 -21.74
CA ILE A 272 7.16 -12.35 -21.84
C ILE A 272 6.70 -11.62 -23.09
N GLU A 273 6.64 -12.30 -24.24
CA GLU A 273 6.21 -11.69 -25.50
C GLU A 273 4.73 -11.25 -25.44
N LEU A 274 3.86 -12.06 -24.83
CA LEU A 274 2.46 -11.70 -24.60
C LEU A 274 2.32 -10.55 -23.59
N GLU A 275 3.10 -10.55 -22.51
CA GLU A 275 3.12 -9.47 -21.53
C GLU A 275 3.60 -8.14 -22.15
N GLU A 276 4.64 -8.17 -22.99
CA GLU A 276 5.12 -7.00 -23.73
C GLU A 276 4.10 -6.50 -24.76
N LYS A 277 3.49 -7.42 -25.52
CA LYS A 277 2.40 -7.10 -26.46
C LYS A 277 1.23 -6.45 -25.74
N PHE A 278 0.83 -6.99 -24.59
CA PHE A 278 -0.23 -6.43 -23.74
C PHE A 278 0.10 -4.99 -23.33
N LEU A 279 1.30 -4.75 -22.78
CA LEU A 279 1.72 -3.43 -22.32
C LEU A 279 1.79 -2.41 -23.46
N LYS A 280 2.23 -2.83 -24.64
CA LYS A 280 2.25 -1.98 -25.84
C LYS A 280 0.83 -1.55 -26.24
N LEU A 281 -0.08 -2.52 -26.41
CA LEU A 281 -1.46 -2.25 -26.80
C LEU A 281 -2.22 -1.45 -25.72
N ALA A 282 -1.93 -1.72 -24.45
CA ALA A 282 -2.51 -0.96 -23.34
C ALA A 282 -2.09 0.51 -23.40
N LYS A 283 -0.81 0.79 -23.67
CA LYS A 283 -0.28 2.15 -23.84
C LYS A 283 -0.91 2.85 -25.04
N GLU A 284 -1.14 2.17 -26.16
CA GLU A 284 -1.84 2.71 -27.34
C GLU A 284 -3.30 3.09 -27.02
N LYS A 285 -3.91 2.45 -26.02
CA LYS A 285 -5.25 2.78 -25.49
C LYS A 285 -5.22 3.72 -24.27
N ASN A 286 -4.07 4.36 -24.00
CA ASN A 286 -3.85 5.27 -22.87
C ASN A 286 -4.03 4.67 -21.47
N TYR A 287 -3.88 3.36 -21.32
CA TYR A 287 -3.71 2.72 -20.01
C TYR A 287 -2.23 2.74 -19.63
N ILE A 288 -1.88 3.49 -18.59
CA ILE A 288 -0.49 3.63 -18.11
C ILE A 288 -0.32 3.01 -16.73
N GLY A 289 0.92 2.65 -16.37
CA GLY A 289 1.26 2.13 -15.04
C GLY A 289 0.95 0.64 -14.82
N LEU A 290 0.57 -0.10 -15.86
CA LEU A 290 0.21 -1.53 -15.77
C LEU A 290 1.40 -2.50 -15.66
N LYS A 291 2.63 -2.04 -15.94
CA LYS A 291 3.82 -2.91 -15.86
C LYS A 291 4.04 -3.36 -14.41
N GLY A 292 4.14 -4.67 -14.21
CA GLY A 292 4.47 -5.28 -12.93
C GLY A 292 5.84 -4.82 -12.42
N HIS A 293 6.03 -4.91 -11.11
CA HIS A 293 7.30 -4.50 -10.51
C HIS A 293 8.43 -5.45 -10.95
N ARG A 294 9.64 -4.91 -11.14
CA ARG A 294 10.82 -5.65 -11.65
C ARG A 294 11.14 -6.96 -10.91
N SER A 295 10.76 -7.06 -9.63
CA SER A 295 11.02 -8.26 -8.80
C SER A 295 10.01 -9.39 -9.00
N VAL A 296 8.85 -9.11 -9.62
CA VAL A 296 7.77 -10.10 -9.83
C VAL A 296 7.43 -10.29 -11.31
N GLY A 297 7.79 -9.34 -12.18
CA GLY A 297 7.43 -9.37 -13.60
C GLY A 297 5.94 -9.18 -13.82
N GLY A 298 5.45 -9.54 -15.01
CA GLY A 298 4.03 -9.54 -15.32
C GLY A 298 3.36 -8.16 -15.35
N ILE A 299 2.07 -8.18 -15.04
CA ILE A 299 1.16 -7.04 -15.04
C ILE A 299 0.70 -6.77 -13.61
N ARG A 300 0.47 -5.51 -13.28
CA ARG A 300 -0.20 -5.13 -12.02
C ARG A 300 -1.20 -4.00 -12.27
N VAL A 301 -2.40 -4.18 -11.76
CA VAL A 301 -3.45 -3.16 -11.79
C VAL A 301 -3.61 -2.60 -10.38
N SER A 302 -3.36 -1.30 -10.20
CA SER A 302 -3.61 -0.62 -8.92
C SER A 302 -4.91 0.18 -9.01
N ILE A 303 -5.89 -0.17 -8.19
CA ILE A 303 -7.26 0.36 -8.21
C ILE A 303 -7.57 1.16 -6.94
N TYR A 304 -6.69 2.10 -6.58
CA TYR A 304 -6.87 3.03 -5.45
C TYR A 304 -8.21 3.78 -5.49
N ASN A 305 -8.56 4.47 -4.40
CA ASN A 305 -9.83 5.20 -4.25
C ASN A 305 -10.13 6.15 -5.41
N ALA A 306 -9.11 6.81 -5.96
CA ALA A 306 -9.26 7.74 -7.08
C ALA A 306 -9.64 7.06 -8.42
N ILE A 307 -9.41 5.75 -8.57
CA ILE A 307 -9.82 4.99 -9.75
C ILE A 307 -11.29 4.61 -9.61
N THR A 308 -12.09 5.02 -10.58
CA THR A 308 -13.53 4.76 -10.64
C THR A 308 -13.84 3.33 -11.06
N LEU A 309 -15.04 2.85 -10.74
CA LEU A 309 -15.52 1.56 -11.23
C LEU A 309 -15.64 1.52 -12.76
N GLU A 310 -15.98 2.65 -13.37
CA GLU A 310 -16.10 2.78 -14.83
C GLU A 310 -14.74 2.59 -15.52
N GLU A 311 -13.68 3.22 -15.01
CA GLU A 311 -12.31 3.01 -15.49
C GLU A 311 -11.86 1.55 -15.36
N VAL A 312 -12.22 0.88 -14.27
CA VAL A 312 -11.97 -0.56 -14.09
C VAL A 312 -12.75 -1.40 -15.10
N LYS A 313 -14.02 -1.06 -15.39
CA LYS A 313 -14.83 -1.75 -16.41
C LYS A 313 -14.25 -1.58 -17.82
N TYR A 314 -13.65 -0.43 -18.13
CA TYR A 314 -12.93 -0.24 -19.39
C TYR A 314 -11.69 -1.12 -19.50
N LEU A 315 -10.91 -1.22 -18.42
CA LEU A 315 -9.78 -2.14 -18.37
C LEU A 315 -10.24 -3.60 -18.48
N ALA A 316 -11.33 -3.96 -17.80
CA ALA A 316 -11.94 -5.29 -17.84
C ALA A 316 -12.32 -5.69 -19.28
N TYR A 317 -12.97 -4.79 -20.03
CA TYR A 317 -13.27 -5.01 -21.45
C TYR A 317 -11.99 -5.21 -22.27
N PHE A 318 -10.94 -4.43 -22.01
CA PHE A 318 -9.64 -4.59 -22.68
C PHE A 318 -8.99 -5.93 -22.38
N LEU A 319 -9.02 -6.43 -21.14
CA LEU A 319 -8.51 -7.75 -20.78
C LEU A 319 -9.24 -8.86 -21.57
N ILE A 320 -10.57 -8.83 -21.58
CA ILE A 320 -11.38 -9.82 -22.30
C ILE A 320 -11.04 -9.80 -23.80
N LYS A 321 -10.94 -8.61 -24.41
CA LYS A 321 -10.59 -8.47 -25.83
C LYS A 321 -9.18 -8.96 -26.13
N PHE A 322 -8.21 -8.60 -25.29
CA PHE A 322 -6.84 -9.05 -25.47
C PHE A 322 -6.72 -10.57 -25.44
N GLN A 323 -7.41 -11.26 -24.51
CA GLN A 323 -7.44 -12.72 -24.49
C GLN A 323 -8.07 -13.32 -25.76
N GLN A 324 -9.20 -12.78 -26.23
CA GLN A 324 -9.89 -13.27 -27.44
C GLN A 324 -9.01 -13.16 -28.70
N GLU A 325 -8.23 -12.08 -28.80
CA GLU A 325 -7.37 -11.80 -29.96
C GLU A 325 -5.99 -12.48 -29.88
N ASN A 326 -5.66 -13.06 -28.72
CA ASN A 326 -4.36 -13.69 -28.47
C ASN A 326 -4.54 -15.04 -27.74
N PRO A 327 -5.31 -16.01 -28.29
CA PRO A 327 -5.51 -17.29 -27.63
C PRO A 327 -4.19 -18.03 -27.44
N LEU A 328 -4.05 -18.77 -26.33
CA LEU A 328 -2.90 -19.66 -26.16
C LEU A 328 -2.94 -20.72 -27.27
N GLN A 329 -1.83 -20.90 -27.97
CA GLN A 329 -1.68 -22.03 -28.88
C GLN A 329 -1.69 -23.29 -28.01
N ARG A 330 -2.64 -24.19 -28.30
CA ARG A 330 -2.69 -25.52 -27.67
C ARG A 330 -1.56 -26.38 -28.18
#